data_AF-A0A955I6M8-F1
#
_entry.id   AF-A0A955I6M8-F1
#
_cell.length_a   1.000
_cell.length_b   1.000
_cell.length_c   1.000
_cell.angle_alpha   90.00
_cell.angle_beta   90.00
_cell.angle_gamma   90.00
#
_symmetry.space_group_name_H-M   'P 1'
#
loop_
_entity.id
_entity.type
_entity.pdbx_description
1 polymer ?
#
loop_
_entity_poly.entity_id
_entity_poly.type
_entity_poly.pdbx_seq_one_letter_code
_entity_poly.pdbx_strand_id
1 'polypeptide(L)'
;MKDDATKMILAQYLRDCYLHTMIREQGGAYGGGANYDRDSGIFRTFSYRDPRLLATYESFQIGMERIASETGDHSETLLGAKLGVLSGYDKVESPLLESQSLIRAMLL
;
A
#
# COMPACT_ATOMS: atom_id res chain seq x y z
N MET A 1 -8.91 -9.57 11.02
CA MET A 1 -7.98 -9.40 12.16
C MET A 1 -6.69 -10.22 12.05
N LYS A 2 -6.71 -11.55 11.90
CA LYS A 2 -5.48 -12.38 12.00
C LYS A 2 -4.38 -12.11 10.96
N ASP A 3 -4.71 -11.53 9.79
CA ASP A 3 -3.72 -11.29 8.72
C ASP A 3 -3.70 -9.82 8.23
N ASP A 4 -4.33 -8.91 8.96
CA ASP A 4 -4.50 -7.52 8.50
C ASP A 4 -3.15 -6.81 8.41
N ALA A 5 -2.29 -6.96 9.42
CA ALA A 5 -0.94 -6.40 9.42
C ALA A 5 -0.11 -6.93 8.23
N THR A 6 -0.20 -8.23 7.94
CA THR A 6 0.49 -8.84 6.80
C THR A 6 0.03 -8.24 5.49
N LYS A 7 -1.28 -8.02 5.30
CA LYS A 7 -1.84 -7.41 4.09
C LYS A 7 -1.46 -5.94 3.95
N MET A 8 -1.37 -5.20 5.05
CA MET A 8 -0.88 -3.82 5.04
C MET A 8 0.58 -3.74 4.59
N ILE A 9 1.44 -4.60 5.17
CA ILE A 9 2.85 -4.69 4.78
C ILE A 9 2.98 -5.13 3.32
N LEU A 10 2.18 -6.09 2.88
CA LEU A 10 2.16 -6.56 1.50
C LEU A 10 1.76 -5.43 0.53
N ALA A 11 0.74 -4.63 0.85
CA ALA A 11 0.34 -3.49 0.03
C ALA A 11 1.45 -2.44 -0.08
N GLN A 12 2.12 -2.16 1.04
CA GLN A 12 3.25 -1.24 1.10
C GLN A 12 4.43 -1.75 0.28
N TYR A 13 4.79 -3.03 0.41
CA TYR A 13 5.84 -3.69 -0.36
C TYR A 13 5.52 -3.68 -1.86
N LEU A 14 4.30 -4.06 -2.27
CA LEU A 14 3.87 -4.05 -3.67
C LEU A 14 3.92 -2.66 -4.30
N ARG A 15 3.56 -1.64 -3.53
CA ARG A 15 3.68 -0.25 -3.98
C ARG A 15 5.13 0.10 -4.24
N ASP A 16 5.99 -0.07 -3.24
CA ASP A 16 7.35 0.47 -3.27
C ASP A 16 8.26 -0.30 -4.24
N CYS A 17 8.12 -1.62 -4.34
CA CYS A 17 8.99 -2.46 -5.16
C CYS A 17 8.61 -2.52 -6.64
N TYR A 18 7.31 -2.36 -6.94
CA TYR A 18 6.80 -2.66 -8.29
C TYR A 18 5.93 -1.56 -8.84
N LEU A 19 4.80 -1.27 -8.18
CA LEU A 19 3.76 -0.45 -8.79
C LEU A 19 4.16 1.02 -8.90
N HIS A 20 4.93 1.56 -7.96
CA HIS A 20 5.42 2.94 -8.06
C HIS A 20 6.26 3.12 -9.32
N THR A 21 7.27 2.27 -9.53
CA THR A 21 8.13 2.34 -10.72
C THR A 21 7.37 2.04 -12.01
N MET A 22 6.58 0.96 -12.06
CA MET A 22 5.87 0.57 -13.29
C MET A 22 4.77 1.57 -13.72
N ILE A 23 4.05 2.15 -12.75
CA ILE A 23 2.90 3.01 -13.02
C ILE A 23 3.28 4.48 -13.11
N ARG A 24 4.08 4.98 -12.15
CA ARG A 24 4.47 6.40 -12.11
C ARG A 24 5.72 6.67 -12.95
N GLU A 25 6.82 5.98 -12.66
CA GLU A 25 8.12 6.33 -13.24
C GLU A 25 8.22 5.95 -14.72
N GLN A 26 7.84 4.72 -15.05
CA GLN A 26 7.85 4.20 -16.43
C GLN A 26 6.56 4.51 -17.17
N GLY A 27 5.45 4.56 -16.44
CA GLY A 27 4.11 4.70 -17.01
C GLY A 27 3.62 6.13 -17.21
N GLY A 28 4.26 7.11 -16.57
CA GLY A 28 3.89 8.52 -16.67
C GLY A 28 2.64 8.91 -15.89
N ALA A 29 2.08 8.02 -15.06
CA ALA A 29 1.01 8.40 -14.14
C ALA A 29 1.52 9.36 -13.06
N TYR A 30 0.66 10.19 -12.48
CA TYR A 30 1.06 10.99 -11.32
C TYR A 30 1.22 10.12 -10.07
N GLY A 31 0.39 9.09 -9.91
CA GLY A 31 0.48 8.18 -8.75
C GLY A 31 -0.01 6.79 -9.10
N GLY A 32 0.50 5.80 -8.35
CA GLY A 32 0.08 4.41 -8.46
C GLY A 32 0.56 3.62 -7.26
N GLY A 33 -0.15 2.55 -6.93
CA GLY A 33 0.21 1.72 -5.80
C GLY A 33 -0.86 0.74 -5.37
N ALA A 34 -0.67 0.22 -4.16
CA ALA A 34 -1.61 -0.66 -3.48
C ALA A 34 -1.90 -0.14 -2.06
N ASN A 35 -3.08 -0.50 -1.54
CA ASN A 35 -3.47 -0.23 -0.16
C ASN A 35 -4.40 -1.35 0.35
N TYR A 36 -4.35 -1.63 1.64
CA TYR A 36 -5.29 -2.50 2.33
C TYR A 36 -6.09 -1.69 3.34
N ASP A 37 -7.42 -1.69 3.20
CA ASP A 37 -8.30 -1.09 4.19
C ASP A 37 -8.79 -2.17 5.18
N ARG A 38 -8.45 -1.99 6.46
CA ARG A 38 -8.80 -2.94 7.53
C ARG A 38 -10.29 -2.95 7.83
N ASP A 39 -10.95 -1.78 7.76
CA ASP A 39 -12.36 -1.63 8.11
C ASP A 39 -13.26 -2.39 7.11
N SER A 40 -12.97 -2.25 5.81
CA SER A 40 -13.68 -2.99 4.74
C SER A 40 -13.10 -4.36 4.41
N GLY A 41 -11.86 -4.65 4.80
CA GLY A 41 -11.13 -5.86 4.40
C GLY A 41 -10.69 -5.88 2.93
N ILE A 42 -10.75 -4.74 2.23
CA ILE A 42 -10.46 -4.64 0.80
C ILE A 42 -8.98 -4.36 0.56
N PHE A 43 -8.34 -5.23 -0.22
CA PHE A 43 -7.05 -4.97 -0.84
C PHE A 43 -7.28 -4.36 -2.22
N ARG A 44 -6.73 -3.16 -2.47
CA ARG A 44 -6.91 -2.44 -3.73
C ARG A 44 -5.59 -2.02 -4.33
N THR A 45 -5.49 -2.15 -5.65
CA THR A 45 -4.51 -1.43 -6.46
C THR A 45 -5.18 -0.21 -7.09
N PHE A 46 -4.40 0.82 -7.38
CA PHE A 46 -4.92 2.03 -7.99
C PHE A 46 -3.86 2.73 -8.83
N SER A 47 -4.33 3.57 -9.76
CA SER A 47 -3.53 4.60 -10.40
C SER A 47 -4.27 5.94 -10.30
N TYR A 48 -3.54 7.03 -10.43
CA TYR A 48 -4.06 8.37 -10.28
C TYR A 48 -3.43 9.31 -11.31
N ARG A 49 -4.29 9.99 -12.08
CA ARG A 49 -3.93 10.80 -13.26
C ARG A 49 -3.01 10.02 -14.20
N ASP A 50 -3.47 8.83 -14.57
CA ASP A 50 -2.74 7.89 -15.39
C ASP A 50 -3.17 8.04 -16.86
N PRO A 51 -2.25 8.28 -17.81
CA PRO A 51 -2.58 8.33 -19.23
C PRO A 51 -2.85 6.93 -19.83
N ARG A 52 -2.57 5.85 -19.09
CA ARG A 52 -2.69 4.47 -19.56
C ARG A 52 -3.83 3.75 -18.85
N LEU A 53 -4.56 2.92 -19.60
CA LEU A 53 -5.65 2.10 -19.05
C LEU A 53 -5.26 0.61 -19.01
N LEU A 54 -5.21 -0.06 -20.17
CA LEU A 54 -4.91 -1.50 -20.26
C LEU A 54 -3.51 -1.82 -19.73
N ALA A 55 -2.50 -1.04 -20.12
CA ALA A 55 -1.13 -1.24 -19.65
C ALA A 55 -0.99 -1.07 -18.11
N THR A 56 -1.84 -0.25 -17.50
CA THR A 56 -1.87 -0.10 -16.04
C THR A 56 -2.51 -1.31 -15.37
N TYR A 57 -3.59 -1.84 -15.96
CA TYR A 57 -4.17 -3.10 -15.50
C TYR A 57 -3.16 -4.26 -15.59
N GLU A 58 -2.42 -4.35 -16.69
CA GLU A 58 -1.32 -5.32 -16.83
C GLU A 58 -0.23 -5.11 -15.77
N SER A 59 0.15 -3.85 -15.49
CA SER A 59 1.12 -3.54 -14.43
C SER A 59 0.67 -4.04 -13.06
N PHE A 60 -0.64 -4.00 -12.75
CA PHE A 60 -1.16 -4.58 -11.51
C PHE A 60 -0.97 -6.10 -11.47
N GLN A 61 -1.28 -6.81 -12.56
CA GLN A 61 -1.11 -8.27 -12.64
C GLN A 61 0.36 -8.66 -12.50
N ILE A 62 1.24 -8.01 -13.26
CA ILE A 62 2.69 -8.25 -13.22
C ILE A 62 3.23 -8.02 -11.81
N GLY A 63 2.82 -6.94 -11.12
CA GLY A 63 3.28 -6.68 -9.76
C GLY A 63 2.91 -7.79 -8.77
N MET A 64 1.68 -8.32 -8.87
CA MET A 64 1.23 -9.43 -8.02
C MET A 64 1.97 -10.74 -8.34
N GLU A 65 2.15 -11.05 -9.62
CA GLU A 65 2.91 -12.22 -10.07
C GLU A 65 4.36 -12.16 -9.60
N ARG A 66 5.00 -11.00 -9.72
CA ARG A 66 6.40 -10.84 -9.29
C ARG A 66 6.58 -11.10 -7.80
N ILE A 67 5.76 -10.50 -6.93
CA ILE A 67 5.79 -10.80 -5.50
C ILE A 67 5.61 -12.28 -5.21
N ALA A 68 4.64 -12.93 -5.88
CA ALA A 68 4.35 -14.34 -5.62
C ALA A 68 5.49 -15.27 -6.06
N SER A 69 6.23 -14.88 -7.10
CA SER A 69 7.36 -15.62 -7.65
C SER A 69 8.72 -15.20 -7.08
N GLU A 70 8.77 -14.19 -6.21
CA GLU A 70 10.02 -13.60 -5.75
C GLU A 70 10.81 -14.59 -4.88
N THR A 71 12.10 -14.74 -5.16
CA THR A 71 13.00 -15.59 -4.40
C THR A 71 14.29 -14.84 -4.07
N GLY A 72 14.79 -14.99 -2.85
CA GLY A 72 16.02 -14.36 -2.40
C GLY A 72 15.86 -13.74 -1.01
N ASP A 73 16.86 -12.95 -0.63
CA ASP A 73 16.79 -12.15 0.58
C ASP A 73 16.12 -10.80 0.27
N HIS A 74 15.00 -10.55 0.95
CA HIS A 74 14.21 -9.33 0.85
C HIS A 74 14.12 -8.61 2.20
N SER A 75 15.01 -8.93 3.15
CA SER A 75 14.96 -8.47 4.54
C SER A 75 14.97 -6.94 4.65
N GLU A 76 15.85 -6.25 3.90
CA GLU A 76 15.92 -4.79 3.89
C GLU A 76 14.65 -4.15 3.30
N THR A 77 14.18 -4.65 2.17
CA THR A 77 12.98 -4.13 1.49
C THR A 77 11.72 -4.38 2.33
N LEU A 78 11.62 -5.55 2.95
CA LEU A 78 10.55 -5.90 3.88
C LEU A 78 10.61 -5.03 5.14
N LEU A 79 11.81 -4.73 5.65
CA LEU A 79 11.98 -3.78 6.75
C LEU A 79 11.50 -2.38 6.35
N GLY A 80 11.87 -1.91 5.16
CA GLY A 80 11.38 -0.66 4.58
C GLY A 80 9.86 -0.60 4.52
N ALA A 81 9.22 -1.67 4.04
CA ALA A 81 7.76 -1.76 4.01
C ALA A 81 7.14 -1.73 5.41
N LYS A 82 7.71 -2.44 6.39
CA LYS A 82 7.25 -2.40 7.79
C LYS A 82 7.36 -0.98 8.37
N LEU A 83 8.49 -0.31 8.16
CA LEU A 83 8.71 1.06 8.61
C LEU A 83 7.75 2.03 7.92
N GLY A 84 7.47 1.82 6.63
CA GLY A 84 6.49 2.61 5.89
C GLY A 84 5.09 2.51 6.49
N VAL A 85 4.64 1.29 6.82
CA VAL A 85 3.36 1.08 7.52
C VAL A 85 3.36 1.77 8.89
N LEU A 86 4.38 1.53 9.72
CA LEU A 86 4.48 2.12 11.06
C LEU A 86 4.52 3.65 11.02
N SER A 87 5.24 4.25 10.05
CA SER A 87 5.29 5.70 9.88
C SER A 87 3.93 6.34 9.56
N GLY A 88 2.99 5.54 9.04
CA GLY A 88 1.60 5.95 8.83
C GLY A 88 0.81 6.06 10.14
N TYR A 89 1.11 5.18 11.10
CA TYR A 89 0.49 5.11 12.42
C TYR A 89 1.14 6.05 13.43
N ASP A 90 2.46 6.21 13.38
CA ASP A 90 3.24 7.01 14.35
C ASP A 90 3.26 8.51 13.98
N LYS A 91 2.26 8.99 13.24
CA LYS A 91 2.16 10.41 12.92
C LYS A 91 1.73 11.18 14.15
N VAL A 92 2.38 12.32 14.40
CA VAL A 92 1.92 13.25 15.43
C VAL A 92 0.53 13.77 15.02
N GLU A 93 -0.49 13.33 15.73
CA GLU A 93 -1.85 13.83 15.56
C GLU A 93 -2.06 15.09 16.39
N SER A 94 -2.90 15.99 15.89
CA SER A 94 -3.33 17.14 16.71
C SER A 94 -4.34 16.66 17.76
N PRO A 95 -4.46 17.34 18.91
CA PRO A 95 -5.40 16.94 19.96
C PRO A 95 -6.86 16.79 19.48
N LEU A 96 -7.25 17.57 18.46
CA LEU A 96 -8.57 17.47 17.83
C LEU A 96 -8.75 16.15 17.07
N LEU A 97 -7.76 15.76 16.26
CA LEU A 97 -7.82 14.54 15.45
C LEU A 97 -7.78 13.30 16.35
N GLU A 98 -6.95 13.34 17.40
CA GLU A 98 -6.88 12.27 18.39
C GLU A 98 -8.24 12.09 19.10
N SER A 99 -8.87 13.19 19.52
CA SER A 99 -10.21 13.16 20.12
C SER A 99 -11.26 12.57 19.18
N GLN A 100 -11.22 12.91 17.89
CA GLN A 100 -12.14 12.35 16.88
C GLN A 100 -11.91 10.86 16.68
N SER A 101 -10.66 10.42 16.64
CA SER A 101 -10.28 9.01 16.52
C SER A 101 -10.80 8.19 17.70
N LEU A 102 -10.61 8.69 18.93
CA LEU A 102 -11.09 8.05 20.16
C LEU A 102 -12.63 7.96 20.19
N ILE A 103 -13.34 9.04 19.84
CA ILE A 103 -14.81 9.03 19.78
C ILE A 103 -15.28 7.98 18.75
N ARG A 104 -14.65 7.93 17.58
CA ARG A 104 -14.99 6.94 16.54
C ARG A 104 -14.77 5.51 17.04
N ALA A 105 -13.71 5.26 17.81
CA ALA A 105 -13.42 3.96 18.40
C ALA A 105 -14.35 3.56 19.56
N MET A 106 -15.00 4.52 20.24
CA MET A 106 -15.97 4.22 21.30
C MET A 106 -17.38 3.95 20.77
N LEU A 107 -17.72 4.49 19.59
CA LEU A 107 -19.06 4.38 18.99
C LEU A 107 -19.24 3.19 18.03
N LEU A 108 -18.15 2.49 17.69
CA LEU A 108 -18.11 1.32 16.80
C LEU A 108 -17.53 0.12 17.54
#